data_AF-A0AAU6KAI0-F1
#
_entry.id   AF-A0AAU6KAI0-F1
#
_cell.length_a   1.000
_cell.length_b   1.000
_cell.length_c   1.000
_cell.angle_alpha   90.00
_cell.angle_beta   90.00
_cell.angle_gamma   90.00
#
_symmetry.space_group_name_H-M   'P 1'
#
loop_
_entity.id
_entity.type
_entity.pdbx_description
1 polymer ?
#
loop_
_entity_poly.entity_id
_entity_poly.type
_entity_poly.pdbx_seq_one_letter_code
_entity_poly.pdbx_strand_id
1 'polypeptide(L)'
;MLGPVIVLGKVVAWAACLLVTVLLGCWLFMVKSTLRDTLVLGCAVVLAVLALSAWALRRSSGNPDPALVYSALADRASATEERGPRALPARLRGASALLNGEALSFYGGVMVLVLPLALGVGTPTPTGKAAEIASSGAVVRALPVESVRDVVEDRHKNGSTYYCTVTVTLPPANGAGSGKRVEFRSEWPDPAVVGENAYVAYAPDRPDLGAVGDNDRTSVDRQLSGRAMNNWWTWILSSGWLFLVAALFFGYLTSRRDQRFPRRLRGDECVLRASMSGYDGYGAGKARICLDTSTGPVQLHVRGDNARYVDTAGSAEGHLVWVPDHNRHGGRKGPHRTGAVFVSDAGWFIPGGLAPEYEESARAAADHVGSTGESQLLDLDGGWILSIPNRLMNVLLLWTLCVVALTLPVPSAAWRLVVGIAGTVGLLVYGLYVAVSQDTAGQRQPGSSQGAVGSAP
;
A
#
# COMPACT_ATOMS: atom_id res chain seq x y z
N MET A 1 10.00 -27.19 6.59
CA MET A 1 8.65 -26.62 6.80
C MET A 1 8.47 -25.17 6.32
N LEU A 2 9.52 -24.46 5.89
CA LEU A 2 9.42 -23.06 5.45
C LEU A 2 8.67 -22.88 4.11
N GLY A 3 8.66 -23.92 3.26
CA GLY A 3 8.11 -23.85 1.91
C GLY A 3 6.63 -23.44 1.82
N PRO A 4 5.73 -24.08 2.58
CA PRO A 4 4.31 -23.69 2.67
C PRO A 4 4.10 -22.30 3.28
N VAL A 5 4.93 -21.90 4.23
CA VAL A 5 4.83 -20.60 4.94
C VAL A 5 5.06 -19.42 3.99
N ILE A 6 6.01 -19.56 3.06
CA ILE A 6 6.32 -18.53 2.04
C ILE A 6 5.13 -18.33 1.08
N VAL A 7 4.51 -19.43 0.61
CA VAL A 7 3.34 -19.35 -0.28
C VAL A 7 2.17 -18.72 0.45
N LEU A 8 1.95 -19.13 1.71
CA LEU A 8 0.91 -18.57 2.57
C LEU A 8 1.11 -17.06 2.74
N GLY A 9 2.34 -16.58 2.93
CA GLY A 9 2.59 -15.16 3.13
C GLY A 9 2.25 -14.27 1.94
N LYS A 10 2.48 -14.75 0.71
CA LYS A 10 2.04 -14.04 -0.50
C LYS A 10 0.51 -13.97 -0.59
N VAL A 11 -0.17 -15.10 -0.34
CA VAL A 11 -1.63 -15.16 -0.36
C VAL A 11 -2.23 -14.22 0.69
N VAL A 12 -1.67 -14.20 1.89
CA VAL A 12 -2.09 -13.30 2.97
C VAL A 12 -1.90 -11.82 2.59
N ALA A 13 -0.78 -11.45 1.98
CA ALA A 13 -0.54 -10.07 1.53
C ALA A 13 -1.56 -9.61 0.48
N TRP A 14 -1.84 -10.45 -0.52
CA TRP A 14 -2.83 -10.18 -1.55
C TRP A 14 -4.24 -10.10 -0.98
N ALA A 15 -4.61 -11.04 -0.11
CA ALA A 15 -5.90 -11.04 0.57
C ALA A 15 -6.08 -9.78 1.42
N ALA A 16 -5.06 -9.36 2.18
CA ALA A 16 -5.10 -8.13 2.97
C ALA A 16 -5.30 -6.89 2.10
N CYS A 17 -4.59 -6.77 0.97
CA CYS A 17 -4.76 -5.64 0.05
C CYS A 17 -6.16 -5.60 -0.56
N LEU A 18 -6.71 -6.75 -0.96
CA LEU A 18 -8.08 -6.85 -1.45
C LEU A 18 -9.10 -6.44 -0.38
N LEU A 19 -8.95 -6.95 0.84
CA LEU A 19 -9.84 -6.62 1.97
C LEU A 19 -9.80 -5.13 2.30
N VAL A 20 -8.63 -4.51 2.34
CA VAL A 20 -8.52 -3.06 2.58
C VAL A 20 -9.19 -2.26 1.46
N THR A 21 -9.06 -2.72 0.21
CA THR A 21 -9.72 -2.07 -0.95
C THR A 21 -11.24 -2.18 -0.86
N VAL A 22 -11.76 -3.36 -0.54
CA VAL A 22 -13.20 -3.59 -0.37
C VAL A 22 -13.72 -2.78 0.80
N LEU A 23 -13.02 -2.78 1.94
CA LEU A 23 -13.38 -2.02 3.12
C LEU A 23 -13.44 -0.51 2.81
N LEU A 24 -12.41 0.04 2.16
CA LEU A 24 -12.38 1.44 1.75
C LEU A 24 -13.49 1.77 0.75
N GLY A 25 -13.70 0.93 -0.26
CA GLY A 25 -14.75 1.12 -1.26
C GLY A 25 -16.15 1.08 -0.67
N CYS A 26 -16.44 0.10 0.19
CA CYS A 26 -17.71 0.01 0.92
C CYS A 26 -17.92 1.24 1.81
N TRP A 27 -16.88 1.71 2.48
CA TRP A 27 -16.95 2.89 3.34
C TRP A 27 -17.22 4.18 2.56
N LEU A 28 -16.56 4.38 1.41
CA LEU A 28 -16.67 5.60 0.63
C LEU A 28 -17.97 5.69 -0.19
N PHE A 29 -18.43 4.57 -0.75
CA PHE A 29 -19.47 4.58 -1.79
C PHE A 29 -20.81 3.99 -1.36
N MET A 30 -20.85 3.12 -0.34
CA MET A 30 -22.12 2.52 0.05
C MET A 30 -22.91 3.42 1.02
N VAL A 31 -24.19 3.55 0.70
CA VAL A 31 -25.21 4.14 1.58
C VAL A 31 -25.38 3.25 2.81
N LYS A 32 -25.82 3.84 3.94
CA LYS A 32 -26.10 3.07 5.15
C LYS A 32 -27.05 1.92 4.84
N SER A 33 -26.59 0.72 5.13
CA SER A 33 -27.35 -0.51 4.96
C SER A 33 -26.73 -1.58 5.85
N THR A 34 -27.52 -2.57 6.26
CA THR A 34 -27.01 -3.75 6.98
C THR A 34 -25.89 -4.41 6.18
N LEU A 35 -26.00 -4.46 4.86
CA LEU A 35 -24.97 -5.00 3.96
C LEU A 35 -23.64 -4.26 4.10
N ARG A 36 -23.64 -2.92 4.04
CA ARG A 36 -22.41 -2.13 4.20
C ARG A 36 -21.76 -2.41 5.55
N ASP A 37 -22.53 -2.36 6.63
CA ASP A 37 -21.99 -2.51 7.98
C ASP A 37 -21.44 -3.94 8.21
N THR A 38 -22.13 -4.96 7.69
CA THR A 38 -21.63 -6.35 7.69
C THR A 38 -20.36 -6.52 6.85
N LEU A 39 -20.29 -5.90 5.66
CA LEU A 39 -19.09 -5.99 4.81
C LEU A 39 -17.89 -5.28 5.43
N VAL A 40 -18.09 -4.07 5.95
CA VAL A 40 -17.02 -3.28 6.59
C VAL A 40 -16.48 -4.00 7.83
N LEU A 41 -17.36 -4.45 8.73
CA LEU A 41 -16.97 -5.17 9.92
C LEU A 41 -16.35 -6.53 9.58
N GLY A 42 -16.96 -7.27 8.64
CA GLY A 42 -16.45 -8.56 8.17
C GLY A 42 -15.05 -8.44 7.59
N CYS A 43 -14.81 -7.45 6.73
CA CYS A 43 -13.47 -7.19 6.18
C CYS A 43 -12.46 -6.84 7.28
N ALA A 44 -12.84 -6.01 8.26
CA ALA A 44 -11.99 -5.63 9.37
C ALA A 44 -11.63 -6.83 10.27
N VAL A 45 -12.60 -7.70 10.57
CA VAL A 45 -12.39 -8.93 11.35
C VAL A 45 -11.49 -9.91 10.60
N VAL A 46 -11.73 -10.15 9.31
CA VAL A 46 -10.88 -11.03 8.51
C VAL A 46 -9.46 -10.48 8.44
N LEU A 47 -9.29 -9.16 8.27
CA LEU A 47 -7.98 -8.51 8.29
C LEU A 47 -7.27 -8.71 9.64
N ALA A 48 -7.97 -8.59 10.76
CA ALA A 48 -7.44 -8.87 12.09
C ALA A 48 -7.03 -10.34 12.25
N VAL A 49 -7.84 -11.28 11.77
CA VAL A 49 -7.51 -12.71 11.78
C VAL A 49 -6.25 -12.99 10.94
N LEU A 50 -6.12 -12.39 9.75
CA LEU A 50 -4.92 -12.53 8.92
C LEU A 50 -3.68 -11.97 9.62
N ALA A 51 -3.78 -10.79 10.23
CA ALA A 51 -2.67 -10.17 10.95
C ALA A 51 -2.25 -10.99 12.18
N LEU A 52 -3.23 -11.48 12.97
CA LEU A 52 -2.99 -12.37 14.11
C LEU A 52 -2.39 -13.71 13.67
N SER A 53 -2.86 -14.27 12.55
CA SER A 53 -2.33 -15.52 12.00
C SER A 53 -0.88 -15.35 11.53
N ALA A 54 -0.56 -14.25 10.85
CA ALA A 54 0.80 -13.93 10.44
C ALA A 54 1.73 -13.75 11.65
N TRP A 55 1.26 -13.05 12.69
CA TRP A 55 1.99 -12.88 13.94
C TRP A 55 2.20 -14.21 14.68
N ALA A 56 1.16 -15.03 14.81
CA ALA A 56 1.22 -16.31 15.48
C ALA A 56 2.14 -17.29 14.74
N LEU A 57 2.04 -17.33 13.41
CA LEU A 57 2.91 -18.15 12.56
C LEU A 57 4.37 -17.78 12.76
N ARG A 58 4.68 -16.48 12.74
CA ARG A 58 6.03 -16.00 12.98
C ARG A 58 6.53 -16.34 14.38
N ARG A 59 5.70 -16.12 15.40
CA ARG A 59 6.04 -16.42 16.80
C ARG A 59 6.29 -17.92 17.01
N SER A 60 5.46 -18.77 16.40
CA SER A 60 5.63 -20.23 16.42
C SER A 60 6.88 -20.70 15.69
N SER A 61 7.36 -19.92 14.71
CA SER A 61 8.61 -20.18 13.99
C SER A 61 9.86 -19.72 14.76
N GLY A 62 9.72 -19.27 16.01
CA GLY A 62 10.84 -18.86 16.86
C GLY A 62 11.41 -17.47 16.56
N ASN A 63 10.69 -16.64 15.79
CA ASN A 63 11.20 -15.36 15.28
C ASN A 63 12.57 -15.51 14.60
N PRO A 64 12.62 -16.26 13.48
CA PRO A 64 13.88 -16.57 12.84
C PRO A 64 14.61 -15.27 12.44
N ASP A 65 15.93 -15.30 12.56
CA ASP A 65 16.79 -14.25 12.02
C ASP A 65 16.50 -14.11 10.50
N PRO A 66 16.25 -12.89 9.98
CA PRO A 66 16.11 -12.67 8.55
C PRO A 66 17.19 -13.35 7.70
N ALA A 67 18.45 -13.38 8.16
CA ALA A 67 19.54 -14.05 7.45
C ALA A 67 19.27 -15.54 7.20
N LEU A 68 18.73 -16.24 8.21
CA LEU A 68 18.35 -17.66 8.10
C LEU A 68 17.15 -17.88 7.16
N VAL A 69 16.23 -16.92 7.12
CA VAL A 69 15.08 -16.99 6.20
C VAL A 69 15.57 -16.83 4.76
N TYR A 70 16.49 -15.90 4.51
CA TYR A 70 17.05 -15.68 3.19
C TYR A 70 17.92 -16.84 2.72
N SER A 71 18.77 -17.41 3.58
CA SER A 71 19.56 -18.59 3.23
C SER A 71 18.65 -19.79 2.89
N ALA A 72 17.58 -20.03 3.67
CA ALA A 72 16.63 -21.08 3.36
C ALA A 72 15.84 -20.84 2.05
N LEU A 73 15.64 -19.58 1.66
CA LEU A 73 15.05 -19.23 0.35
C LEU A 73 16.03 -19.50 -0.79
N ALA A 74 17.32 -19.18 -0.60
CA ALA A 74 18.36 -19.50 -1.55
C ALA A 74 18.53 -21.00 -1.71
N ASP A 75 18.63 -21.77 -0.61
CA ASP A 75 18.71 -23.23 -0.63
C ASP A 75 17.54 -23.87 -1.39
N ARG A 76 16.33 -23.33 -1.20
CA ARG A 76 15.14 -23.78 -1.93
C ARG A 76 15.23 -23.49 -3.41
N ALA A 77 15.74 -22.32 -3.80
CA ALA A 77 15.95 -21.97 -5.20
C ALA A 77 17.07 -22.81 -5.83
N SER A 78 18.06 -23.23 -5.03
CA SER A 78 19.18 -24.06 -5.43
C SER A 78 18.84 -25.55 -5.62
N ALA A 79 17.76 -26.04 -5.00
CA ALA A 79 17.37 -27.46 -5.06
C ALA A 79 16.80 -27.93 -6.42
N THR A 80 16.96 -27.14 -7.48
CA THR A 80 16.32 -27.36 -8.79
C THR A 80 17.32 -27.98 -9.78
N GLU A 81 17.30 -29.31 -9.91
CA GLU A 81 18.12 -30.18 -10.80
C GLU A 81 19.65 -30.01 -10.69
N GLU A 82 20.36 -31.14 -10.52
CA GLU A 82 21.82 -31.20 -10.66
C GLU A 82 22.22 -30.79 -12.08
N ARG A 83 22.55 -29.50 -12.25
CA ARG A 83 23.15 -29.01 -13.47
C ARG A 83 24.65 -29.25 -13.45
N GLY A 84 25.18 -29.68 -14.60
CA GLY A 84 26.61 -29.57 -14.84
C GLY A 84 27.04 -28.10 -14.72
N PRO A 85 28.23 -27.80 -14.16
CA PRO A 85 28.70 -26.46 -13.76
C PRO A 85 28.87 -25.42 -14.90
N ARG A 86 28.32 -25.66 -16.10
CA ARG A 86 28.45 -24.79 -17.28
C ARG A 86 27.20 -24.71 -18.17
N ALA A 87 26.07 -25.27 -17.75
CA ALA A 87 24.85 -25.26 -18.56
C ALA A 87 23.98 -24.04 -18.22
N LEU A 88 23.73 -23.15 -19.19
CA LEU A 88 22.81 -22.03 -19.01
C LEU A 88 21.35 -22.49 -19.03
N PRO A 89 20.42 -21.87 -18.27
CA PRO A 89 19.01 -22.22 -18.29
C PRO A 89 18.30 -21.75 -19.56
N ALA A 90 17.58 -22.63 -20.24
CA ALA A 90 16.74 -22.23 -21.38
C ALA A 90 15.53 -21.36 -20.95
N ARG A 91 15.10 -21.42 -19.69
CA ARG A 91 13.95 -20.65 -19.16
C ARG A 91 14.24 -20.05 -17.80
N LEU A 92 13.87 -18.78 -17.65
CA LEU A 92 13.94 -18.02 -16.39
C LEU A 92 12.53 -17.93 -15.78
N ARG A 93 12.27 -18.69 -14.71
CA ARG A 93 10.95 -18.77 -14.07
C ARG A 93 10.83 -17.79 -12.91
N GLY A 94 9.70 -17.08 -12.85
CA GLY A 94 9.35 -16.23 -11.70
C GLY A 94 9.63 -14.73 -11.84
N ALA A 95 10.21 -14.26 -12.95
CA ALA A 95 10.51 -12.83 -13.15
C ALA A 95 9.28 -11.89 -13.03
N SER A 96 8.05 -12.39 -13.26
CA SER A 96 6.83 -11.62 -13.04
C SER A 96 6.46 -11.43 -11.56
N ALA A 97 7.04 -12.22 -10.65
CA ALA A 97 6.74 -12.16 -9.22
C ALA A 97 7.32 -10.90 -8.55
N LEU A 98 8.50 -10.43 -8.96
CA LEU A 98 9.14 -9.22 -8.43
C LEU A 98 8.27 -7.98 -8.64
N LEU A 99 7.80 -7.79 -9.87
CA LEU A 99 6.96 -6.64 -10.25
C LEU A 99 5.63 -6.64 -9.49
N ASN A 100 5.08 -7.82 -9.22
CA ASN A 100 3.86 -7.96 -8.43
C ASN A 100 4.10 -7.61 -6.96
N GLY A 101 5.27 -7.94 -6.39
CA GLY A 101 5.64 -7.62 -5.02
C GLY A 101 5.75 -6.12 -4.75
N GLU A 102 6.36 -5.37 -5.65
CA GLU A 102 6.53 -3.92 -5.47
C GLU A 102 5.26 -3.11 -5.70
N ALA A 103 4.47 -3.50 -6.71
CA ALA A 103 3.15 -2.91 -6.91
C ALA A 103 2.29 -3.16 -5.66
N LEU A 104 2.37 -4.36 -5.09
CA LEU A 104 1.66 -4.73 -3.87
C LEU A 104 2.19 -3.97 -2.64
N SER A 105 3.51 -3.81 -2.48
CA SER A 105 4.09 -3.11 -1.33
C SER A 105 3.76 -1.61 -1.35
N PHE A 106 3.86 -0.97 -2.51
CA PHE A 106 3.47 0.43 -2.67
C PHE A 106 1.96 0.62 -2.48
N TYR A 107 1.13 -0.21 -3.14
CA TYR A 107 -0.33 -0.14 -2.99
C TYR A 107 -0.76 -0.37 -1.55
N GLY A 108 -0.27 -1.45 -0.94
CA GLY A 108 -0.55 -1.81 0.44
C GLY A 108 -0.09 -0.73 1.41
N GLY A 109 1.13 -0.20 1.23
CA GLY A 109 1.65 0.89 2.06
C GLY A 109 0.75 2.13 2.04
N VAL A 110 0.29 2.55 0.86
CA VAL A 110 -0.59 3.72 0.76
C VAL A 110 -1.99 3.43 1.28
N MET A 111 -2.55 2.25 0.98
CA MET A 111 -3.84 1.81 1.50
C MET A 111 -3.89 1.81 3.03
N VAL A 112 -2.80 1.34 3.65
CA VAL A 112 -2.64 1.31 5.11
C VAL A 112 -2.62 2.72 5.72
N LEU A 113 -2.19 3.73 4.97
CA LEU A 113 -2.20 5.14 5.40
C LEU A 113 -3.55 5.83 5.17
N VAL A 114 -4.20 5.58 4.04
CA VAL A 114 -5.46 6.23 3.66
C VAL A 114 -6.64 5.68 4.46
N LEU A 115 -6.66 4.37 4.71
CA LEU A 115 -7.82 3.71 5.32
C LEU A 115 -8.18 4.26 6.72
N PRO A 116 -7.25 4.39 7.69
CA PRO A 116 -7.60 4.89 9.02
C PRO A 116 -8.10 6.33 9.00
N LEU A 117 -7.56 7.17 8.10
CA LEU A 117 -8.04 8.53 7.90
C LEU A 117 -9.46 8.55 7.36
N ALA A 118 -9.76 7.73 6.35
CA ALA A 118 -11.09 7.62 5.77
C ALA A 118 -12.12 7.15 6.82
N LEU A 119 -11.77 6.13 7.61
CA LEU A 119 -12.61 5.63 8.70
C LEU A 119 -12.74 6.62 9.86
N GLY A 120 -11.69 7.38 10.15
CA GLY A 120 -11.64 8.37 11.23
C GLY A 120 -12.47 9.61 10.94
N VAL A 121 -12.49 10.08 9.69
CA VAL A 121 -13.28 11.23 9.25
C VAL A 121 -14.74 10.86 9.00
N GLY A 122 -15.01 9.61 8.59
CA GLY A 122 -16.37 9.15 8.34
C GLY A 122 -17.14 8.82 9.63
N THR A 123 -18.45 9.04 9.63
CA THR A 123 -19.36 8.57 10.68
C THR A 123 -20.04 7.27 10.23
N PRO A 124 -20.06 6.20 11.05
CA PRO A 124 -20.58 4.90 10.63
C PRO A 124 -22.10 4.90 10.57
N THR A 125 -22.74 5.83 11.26
CA THR A 125 -24.17 5.90 11.44
C THR A 125 -24.62 7.36 11.25
N PRO A 126 -25.73 7.62 10.53
CA PRO A 126 -26.54 8.79 10.86
C PRO A 126 -26.93 8.61 12.33
N THR A 127 -26.34 9.43 13.19
CA THR A 127 -26.59 9.38 14.62
C THR A 127 -27.84 10.20 14.94
N GLY A 128 -28.70 9.64 15.79
CA GLY A 128 -29.85 10.35 16.36
C GLY A 128 -31.01 10.57 15.38
N LYS A 129 -31.59 11.76 15.48
CA LYS A 129 -32.90 12.16 14.92
C LYS A 129 -33.06 11.91 13.41
N ALA A 130 -32.00 12.12 12.62
CA ALA A 130 -32.03 11.94 11.17
C ALA A 130 -32.31 10.49 10.75
N ALA A 131 -31.77 9.52 11.48
CA ALA A 131 -31.96 8.10 11.17
C ALA A 131 -33.40 7.64 11.48
N GLU A 132 -33.99 8.13 12.57
CA GLU A 132 -35.36 7.85 12.97
C GLU A 132 -36.38 8.49 12.03
N ILE A 133 -36.08 9.72 11.56
CA ILE A 133 -36.88 10.41 10.55
C ILE A 133 -36.81 9.63 9.23
N ALA A 134 -35.61 9.22 8.79
CA ALA A 134 -35.44 8.44 7.56
C ALA A 134 -36.20 7.10 7.59
N SER A 135 -36.14 6.35 8.69
CA SER A 135 -36.85 5.06 8.83
C SER A 135 -38.37 5.20 8.93
N SER A 136 -38.86 6.39 9.27
CA SER A 136 -40.29 6.70 9.42
C SER A 136 -40.90 7.35 8.17
N GLY A 137 -40.28 7.20 7.00
CA GLY A 137 -40.80 7.74 5.74
C GLY A 137 -40.54 9.24 5.57
N ALA A 138 -39.29 9.67 5.78
CA ALA A 138 -38.89 11.07 5.67
C ALA A 138 -39.35 11.73 4.37
N VAL A 139 -39.91 12.93 4.50
CA VAL A 139 -40.23 13.82 3.38
C VAL A 139 -39.40 15.08 3.53
N VAL A 140 -38.75 15.50 2.45
CA VAL A 140 -37.98 16.75 2.39
C VAL A 140 -38.83 17.84 1.73
N ARG A 141 -39.04 18.95 2.42
CA ARG A 141 -39.75 20.14 1.90
C ARG A 141 -38.99 21.41 2.20
N ALA A 142 -39.11 22.39 1.30
CA ALA A 142 -38.73 23.76 1.60
C ALA A 142 -39.81 24.39 2.48
N LEU A 143 -39.43 24.86 3.67
CA LEU A 143 -40.31 25.52 4.64
C LEU A 143 -39.73 26.88 5.02
N PRO A 144 -40.56 27.92 5.20
CA PRO A 144 -40.08 29.23 5.59
C PRO A 144 -39.57 29.21 7.04
N VAL A 145 -38.44 29.86 7.27
CA VAL A 145 -37.86 30.06 8.59
C VAL A 145 -38.71 31.02 9.39
N GLU A 146 -39.19 30.60 10.56
CA GLU A 146 -39.99 31.44 11.46
C GLU A 146 -39.12 32.23 12.44
N SER A 147 -38.05 31.61 12.94
CA SER A 147 -37.13 32.27 13.86
C SER A 147 -35.72 31.68 13.76
N VAL A 148 -34.72 32.51 14.01
CA VAL A 148 -33.30 32.16 14.02
C VAL A 148 -32.72 32.55 15.37
N ARG A 149 -32.03 31.64 16.04
CA ARG A 149 -31.41 31.84 17.35
C ARG A 149 -30.00 31.25 17.38
N ASP A 150 -29.24 31.58 18.43
CA ASP A 150 -27.91 31.04 18.70
C ASP A 150 -26.94 31.12 17.51
N VAL A 151 -26.94 32.26 16.82
CA VAL A 151 -26.08 32.48 15.65
C VAL A 151 -24.63 32.62 16.12
N VAL A 152 -23.79 31.67 15.71
CA VAL A 152 -22.35 31.66 15.95
C VAL A 152 -21.64 31.76 14.61
N GLU A 153 -20.87 32.82 14.43
CA GLU A 153 -19.99 32.99 13.26
C GLU A 153 -18.66 32.25 13.49
N ASP A 154 -18.33 31.34 12.59
CA ASP A 154 -17.02 30.69 12.51
C ASP A 154 -16.23 31.29 11.34
N ARG A 155 -15.22 32.10 11.66
CA ARG A 155 -14.40 32.79 10.67
C ARG A 155 -13.23 31.92 10.24
N HIS A 156 -13.08 31.76 8.93
CA HIS A 156 -11.98 31.03 8.32
C HIS A 156 -11.35 31.84 7.18
N LYS A 157 -10.14 31.46 6.76
CA LYS A 157 -9.33 32.24 5.80
C LYS A 157 -10.02 32.49 4.45
N ASN A 158 -11.01 31.65 4.10
CA ASN A 158 -11.71 31.68 2.82
C ASN A 158 -13.19 32.12 2.94
N GLY A 159 -13.64 32.64 4.09
CA GLY A 159 -15.02 33.13 4.28
C GLY A 159 -15.49 33.15 5.73
N SER A 160 -16.80 33.12 5.95
CA SER A 160 -17.42 32.84 7.26
C SER A 160 -18.47 31.75 7.10
N THR A 161 -18.63 30.93 8.13
CA THR A 161 -19.72 29.95 8.23
C THR A 161 -20.56 30.28 9.45
N TYR A 162 -21.89 30.30 9.31
CA TYR A 162 -22.80 30.63 10.39
C TYR A 162 -23.51 29.38 10.89
N TYR A 163 -23.33 29.04 12.16
CA TYR A 163 -24.10 28.01 12.83
C TYR A 163 -25.27 28.65 13.56
N CYS A 164 -26.50 28.23 13.28
CA CYS A 164 -27.68 28.78 13.95
C CYS A 164 -28.72 27.69 14.25
N THR A 165 -29.57 27.97 15.24
CA THR A 165 -30.77 27.19 15.54
C THR A 165 -31.95 27.82 14.81
N VAL A 166 -32.52 27.07 13.87
CA VAL A 166 -33.61 27.52 13.00
C VAL A 166 -34.91 26.88 13.48
N THR A 167 -35.98 27.69 13.58
CA THR A 167 -37.33 27.24 13.88
C THR A 167 -38.20 27.26 12.63
N VAL A 168 -38.88 26.16 12.35
CA VAL A 168 -39.84 26.03 11.25
C VAL A 168 -41.13 25.38 11.75
N THR A 169 -42.24 25.62 11.06
CA THR A 169 -43.50 24.91 11.32
C THR A 169 -43.68 23.76 10.32
N LEU A 170 -43.73 22.53 10.83
CA LEU A 170 -44.02 21.34 10.04
C LEU A 170 -45.50 21.29 9.66
N PRO A 171 -45.84 20.88 8.42
CA PRO A 171 -47.22 20.65 8.03
C PRO A 171 -47.90 19.62 8.94
N PRO A 172 -49.19 19.81 9.28
CA PRO A 172 -49.95 18.84 10.07
C PRO A 172 -50.08 17.51 9.30
N ALA A 173 -49.97 16.39 10.00
CA ALA A 173 -50.02 15.04 9.42
C ALA A 173 -51.27 14.79 8.57
N ASN A 174 -52.42 15.32 9.00
CA ASN A 174 -53.72 15.10 8.35
C ASN A 174 -54.20 16.31 7.53
N GLY A 175 -53.35 17.32 7.30
CA GLY A 175 -53.75 18.58 6.65
C GLY A 175 -54.69 19.48 7.49
N ALA A 176 -55.20 18.99 8.62
CA ALA A 176 -56.07 19.71 9.54
C ALA A 176 -55.34 20.05 10.84
N GLY A 177 -55.33 21.33 11.22
CA GLY A 177 -54.74 21.84 12.47
C GLY A 177 -53.55 22.77 12.29
N SER A 178 -53.11 23.39 13.39
CA SER A 178 -51.87 24.16 13.44
C SER A 178 -50.68 23.21 13.33
N GLY A 179 -49.77 23.47 12.38
CA GLY A 179 -48.53 22.69 12.24
C GLY A 179 -47.67 22.70 13.51
N LYS A 180 -46.69 21.79 13.58
CA LYS A 180 -45.80 21.66 14.75
C LYS A 180 -44.53 22.47 14.56
N ARG A 181 -44.23 23.39 15.47
CA ARG A 181 -42.93 24.07 15.49
C ARG A 181 -41.82 23.12 15.91
N VAL A 182 -40.75 23.11 15.13
CA VAL A 182 -39.55 22.32 15.40
C VAL A 182 -38.32 23.17 15.22
N GLU A 183 -37.36 22.94 16.10
CA GLU A 183 -36.06 23.57 16.08
C GLU A 183 -35.01 22.55 15.65
N PHE A 184 -34.10 22.98 14.79
CA PHE A 184 -32.92 22.20 14.41
C PHE A 184 -31.73 23.13 14.22
N ARG A 185 -30.53 22.58 14.40
CA ARG A 185 -29.29 23.31 14.17
C ARG A 185 -28.84 23.09 12.73
N SER A 186 -28.45 24.16 12.05
CA SER A 186 -28.04 24.15 10.64
C SER A 186 -26.83 25.06 10.38
N GLU A 187 -26.15 24.80 9.28
CA GLU A 187 -24.95 25.51 8.83
C GLU A 187 -25.30 26.36 7.60
N TRP A 188 -25.01 27.66 7.64
CA TRP A 188 -25.37 28.58 6.56
C TRP A 188 -24.12 29.37 6.10
N PRO A 189 -23.97 29.63 4.79
CA PRO A 189 -22.88 30.44 4.25
C PRO A 189 -23.07 31.93 4.62
N ASP A 190 -24.32 32.38 4.69
CA ASP A 190 -24.72 33.72 5.11
C ASP A 190 -25.61 33.62 6.35
N PRO A 191 -25.76 34.69 7.16
CA PRO A 191 -26.68 34.67 8.30
C PRO A 191 -28.10 34.33 7.86
N ALA A 192 -28.69 33.27 8.43
CA ALA A 192 -30.05 32.84 8.08
C ALA A 192 -31.07 33.97 8.35
N VAL A 193 -31.99 34.19 7.40
CA VAL A 193 -33.00 35.26 7.50
C VAL A 193 -34.40 34.66 7.74
N VAL A 194 -35.17 35.32 8.59
CA VAL A 194 -36.59 34.97 8.80
C VAL A 194 -37.36 35.15 7.49
N GLY A 195 -38.16 34.15 7.12
CA GLY A 195 -38.90 34.09 5.86
C GLY A 195 -38.12 33.45 4.70
N GLU A 196 -36.82 33.21 4.85
CA GLU A 196 -36.05 32.43 3.88
C GLU A 196 -36.47 30.95 3.93
N ASN A 197 -36.33 30.23 2.82
CA ASN A 197 -36.69 28.82 2.77
C ASN A 197 -35.53 27.95 3.26
N ALA A 198 -35.77 27.17 4.31
CA ALA A 198 -34.90 26.07 4.71
C ALA A 198 -35.44 24.75 4.14
N TYR A 199 -34.58 23.85 3.69
CA TYR A 199 -34.97 22.48 3.39
C TYR A 199 -35.04 21.69 4.69
N VAL A 200 -36.14 20.98 4.90
CA VAL A 200 -36.45 20.31 6.15
C VAL A 200 -36.93 18.91 5.87
N ALA A 201 -36.22 17.93 6.42
CA ALA A 201 -36.64 16.54 6.49
C ALA A 201 -37.41 16.28 7.79
N TYR A 202 -38.60 15.72 7.65
CA TYR A 202 -39.43 15.29 8.77
C TYR A 202 -40.23 14.04 8.39
N ALA A 203 -40.74 13.31 9.38
CA ALA A 203 -41.63 12.18 9.16
C ALA A 203 -43.10 12.66 9.29
N PRO A 204 -43.90 12.68 8.21
CA PRO A 204 -45.26 13.20 8.25
C PRO A 204 -46.16 12.48 9.25
N ASP A 205 -46.02 11.15 9.34
CA ASP A 205 -46.81 10.30 10.22
C ASP A 205 -46.32 10.32 11.68
N ARG A 206 -45.14 10.90 11.92
CA ARG A 206 -44.51 10.99 13.25
C ARG A 206 -43.84 12.35 13.46
N PRO A 207 -44.60 13.45 13.54
CA PRO A 207 -44.05 14.80 13.76
C PRO A 207 -43.34 14.94 15.11
N ASP A 208 -43.51 13.99 16.03
CA ASP A 208 -42.81 13.93 17.31
C ASP A 208 -41.33 13.58 17.22
N LEU A 209 -40.92 12.93 16.13
CA LEU A 209 -39.50 12.72 15.82
C LEU A 209 -38.80 14.04 15.48
N GLY A 210 -39.54 15.13 15.30
CA GLY A 210 -39.06 16.45 14.95
C GLY A 210 -38.53 16.51 13.51
N ALA A 211 -37.52 17.35 13.29
CA ALA A 211 -36.97 17.56 11.96
C ALA A 211 -35.46 17.74 11.98
N VAL A 212 -34.88 17.55 10.80
CA VAL A 212 -33.51 17.86 10.47
C VAL A 212 -33.56 18.74 9.22
N GLY A 213 -32.88 19.87 9.21
CA GLY A 213 -32.93 20.79 8.09
C GLY A 213 -31.60 21.47 7.84
N ASP A 214 -31.52 22.07 6.66
CA ASP A 214 -30.36 22.81 6.19
C ASP A 214 -30.78 23.83 5.12
N ASN A 215 -29.90 24.76 4.79
CA ASN A 215 -30.16 25.75 3.72
C ASN A 215 -30.14 25.11 2.32
N ASP A 216 -29.47 23.97 2.17
CA ASP A 216 -29.37 23.20 0.94
C ASP A 216 -30.04 21.82 1.08
N ARG A 217 -30.88 21.49 0.10
CA ARG A 217 -31.52 20.18 -0.01
C ARG A 217 -30.50 19.06 -0.02
N THR A 218 -29.35 19.24 -0.67
CA THR A 218 -28.35 18.17 -0.78
C THR A 218 -27.75 17.81 0.58
N SER A 219 -27.64 18.77 1.50
CA SER A 219 -27.20 18.53 2.87
C SER A 219 -28.24 17.76 3.68
N VAL A 220 -29.52 18.06 3.52
CA VAL A 220 -30.62 17.33 4.18
C VAL A 220 -30.70 15.90 3.66
N ASP A 221 -30.67 15.71 2.33
CA ASP A 221 -30.64 14.39 1.69
C ASP A 221 -29.41 13.58 2.14
N ARG A 222 -28.26 14.24 2.34
CA ARG A 222 -27.06 13.62 2.91
C ARG A 222 -27.28 13.14 4.34
N GLN A 223 -27.83 13.99 5.22
CA GLN A 223 -28.11 13.63 6.61
C GLN A 223 -29.09 12.44 6.71
N LEU A 224 -30.08 12.39 5.81
CA LEU A 224 -31.01 11.27 5.69
C LEU A 224 -30.37 10.00 5.11
N SER A 225 -29.52 10.14 4.09
CA SER A 225 -28.88 9.00 3.42
C SER A 225 -27.93 8.21 4.32
N GLY A 226 -27.48 8.78 5.44
CA GLY A 226 -26.54 8.12 6.32
C GLY A 226 -25.20 7.79 5.67
N ARG A 227 -24.82 8.55 4.62
CA ARG A 227 -23.48 8.49 4.03
C ARG A 227 -22.46 8.84 5.10
N ALA A 228 -21.38 8.06 5.15
CA ALA A 228 -20.36 8.22 6.17
C ALA A 228 -19.56 9.52 6.01
N MET A 229 -19.45 10.06 4.79
CA MET A 229 -18.70 11.27 4.47
C MET A 229 -19.53 12.22 3.59
N ASN A 230 -19.16 13.51 3.59
CA ASN A 230 -19.73 14.47 2.65
C ASN A 230 -19.22 14.20 1.22
N ASN A 231 -19.96 14.66 0.21
CA ASN A 231 -19.61 14.41 -1.20
C ASN A 231 -18.22 14.94 -1.55
N TRP A 232 -17.83 16.07 -0.97
CA TRP A 232 -16.51 16.66 -1.16
C TRP A 232 -15.37 15.74 -0.71
N TRP A 233 -15.44 15.21 0.50
CA TRP A 233 -14.47 14.25 1.05
C TRP A 233 -14.49 12.93 0.31
N THR A 234 -15.68 12.41 -0.05
CA THR A 234 -15.77 11.23 -0.92
C THR A 234 -15.05 11.49 -2.23
N TRP A 235 -15.24 12.65 -2.86
CA TRP A 235 -14.53 13.01 -4.10
C TRP A 235 -13.02 13.16 -3.90
N ILE A 236 -12.56 13.83 -2.85
CA ILE A 236 -11.12 13.97 -2.55
C ILE A 236 -10.48 12.60 -2.36
N LEU A 237 -11.04 11.75 -1.49
CA LEU A 237 -10.46 10.44 -1.21
C LEU A 237 -10.57 9.49 -2.41
N SER A 238 -11.68 9.53 -3.15
CA SER A 238 -11.87 8.70 -4.35
C SER A 238 -10.93 9.14 -5.47
N SER A 239 -10.76 10.43 -5.69
CA SER A 239 -9.85 10.96 -6.72
C SER A 239 -8.40 10.68 -6.35
N GLY A 240 -8.03 10.86 -5.07
CA GLY A 240 -6.71 10.48 -4.56
C GLY A 240 -6.44 8.98 -4.72
N TRP A 241 -7.41 8.14 -4.40
CA TRP A 241 -7.33 6.69 -4.59
C TRP A 241 -7.20 6.31 -6.07
N LEU A 242 -8.05 6.82 -6.95
CA LEU A 242 -8.02 6.53 -8.38
C LEU A 242 -6.73 7.03 -9.03
N PHE A 243 -6.28 8.23 -8.66
CA PHE A 243 -4.98 8.75 -9.10
C PHE A 243 -3.84 7.82 -8.67
N LEU A 244 -3.91 7.26 -7.45
CA LEU A 244 -2.91 6.32 -6.96
C LEU A 244 -2.93 5.00 -7.72
N VAL A 245 -4.11 4.42 -7.94
CA VAL A 245 -4.28 3.21 -8.75
C VAL A 245 -3.78 3.45 -10.17
N ALA A 246 -4.08 4.62 -10.74
CA ALA A 246 -3.58 5.01 -12.06
C ALA A 246 -2.06 5.19 -12.06
N ALA A 247 -1.47 5.82 -11.04
CA ALA A 247 -0.02 5.96 -10.90
C ALA A 247 0.68 4.60 -10.75
N LEU A 248 0.06 3.65 -10.02
CA LEU A 248 0.53 2.27 -9.91
C LEU A 248 0.43 1.53 -11.23
N PHE A 249 -0.70 1.62 -11.91
CA PHE A 249 -0.89 1.00 -13.21
C PHE A 249 0.08 1.59 -14.25
N PHE A 250 0.27 2.91 -14.23
CA PHE A 250 1.24 3.61 -15.06
C PHE A 250 2.67 3.21 -14.70
N GLY A 251 3.01 3.13 -13.41
CA GLY A 251 4.30 2.63 -12.90
C GLY A 251 4.55 1.19 -13.34
N TYR A 252 3.53 0.33 -13.26
CA TYR A 252 3.58 -1.05 -13.73
C TYR A 252 3.79 -1.13 -15.24
N LEU A 253 3.05 -0.35 -16.03
CA LEU A 253 3.18 -0.30 -17.49
C LEU A 253 4.52 0.30 -17.95
N THR A 254 5.05 1.29 -17.23
CA THR A 254 6.32 1.95 -17.57
C THR A 254 7.54 1.19 -17.07
N SER A 255 7.47 0.59 -15.88
CA SER A 255 8.51 -0.29 -15.33
C SER A 255 8.69 -1.57 -16.17
N ARG A 256 7.72 -1.95 -17.01
CA ARG A 256 7.87 -3.03 -18.00
C ARG A 256 8.88 -2.72 -19.11
N ARG A 257 9.40 -1.50 -19.24
CA ARG A 257 10.35 -1.16 -20.32
C ARG A 257 11.80 -1.41 -19.95
N ASP A 258 12.19 -1.18 -18.70
CA ASP A 258 13.61 -1.12 -18.34
C ASP A 258 14.23 -2.50 -17.99
N GLN A 259 13.43 -3.58 -17.91
CA GLN A 259 13.90 -4.90 -17.42
C GLN A 259 13.34 -6.09 -18.20
N ARG A 260 13.05 -5.93 -19.50
CA ARG A 260 12.69 -7.09 -20.35
C ARG A 260 13.92 -7.91 -20.66
N PHE A 261 14.40 -8.67 -19.69
CA PHE A 261 15.21 -9.82 -20.02
C PHE A 261 14.28 -10.92 -20.54
N PRO A 262 14.58 -11.55 -21.70
CA PRO A 262 13.71 -12.56 -22.26
C PRO A 262 13.56 -13.73 -21.28
N ARG A 263 12.32 -14.19 -21.07
CA ARG A 263 12.01 -15.36 -20.21
C ARG A 263 12.60 -16.66 -20.73
N ARG A 264 13.04 -16.66 -21.99
CA ARG A 264 13.68 -17.79 -22.66
C ARG A 264 14.99 -17.31 -23.23
N LEU A 265 16.08 -17.99 -22.89
CA LEU A 265 17.37 -17.74 -23.52
C LEU A 265 17.33 -18.33 -24.93
N ARG A 266 17.62 -17.52 -25.95
CA ARG A 266 17.50 -17.90 -27.37
C ARG A 266 18.85 -18.28 -28.00
N GLY A 267 19.95 -18.11 -27.28
CA GLY A 267 21.31 -18.37 -27.75
C GLY A 267 21.95 -17.16 -28.46
N ASP A 268 21.26 -16.01 -28.50
CA ASP A 268 21.79 -14.72 -28.96
C ASP A 268 22.33 -13.87 -27.80
N GLU A 269 22.34 -14.41 -26.59
CA GLU A 269 22.84 -13.75 -25.39
C GLU A 269 24.37 -13.78 -25.30
N CYS A 270 24.95 -12.68 -24.83
CA CYS A 270 26.32 -12.64 -24.35
C CYS A 270 26.39 -13.26 -22.95
N VAL A 271 27.40 -14.10 -22.73
CA VAL A 271 27.59 -14.86 -21.50
C VAL A 271 28.99 -14.61 -20.98
N LEU A 272 29.11 -14.15 -19.74
CA LEU A 272 30.40 -13.95 -19.09
C LEU A 272 30.42 -14.65 -17.74
N ARG A 273 31.48 -15.41 -17.47
CA ARG A 273 31.68 -16.02 -16.15
C ARG A 273 31.93 -14.92 -15.13
N ALA A 274 31.20 -14.99 -14.02
CA ALA A 274 31.25 -13.99 -12.96
C ALA A 274 31.17 -14.67 -11.60
N SER A 275 31.94 -14.16 -10.63
CA SER A 275 31.77 -14.47 -9.21
C SER A 275 31.27 -13.24 -8.47
N MET A 276 30.37 -13.42 -7.52
CA MET A 276 29.88 -12.32 -6.70
C MET A 276 30.95 -11.94 -5.68
N SER A 277 31.47 -10.70 -5.77
CA SER A 277 32.59 -10.26 -4.94
C SER A 277 32.18 -9.30 -3.83
N GLY A 278 31.02 -8.66 -3.96
CA GLY A 278 30.50 -7.75 -2.94
C GLY A 278 29.40 -6.85 -3.49
N TYR A 279 29.20 -5.71 -2.84
CA TYR A 279 28.35 -4.65 -3.35
C TYR A 279 29.02 -3.29 -3.17
N ASP A 280 28.72 -2.36 -4.08
CA ASP A 280 29.22 -0.98 -4.05
C ASP A 280 28.05 0.01 -4.10
N GLY A 281 28.21 1.14 -3.42
CA GLY A 281 27.25 2.25 -3.40
C GLY A 281 26.40 2.34 -2.12
N TYR A 282 26.58 3.46 -1.41
CA TYR A 282 25.70 3.91 -0.33
C TYR A 282 24.58 4.81 -0.86
N GLY A 283 23.35 4.59 -0.38
CA GLY A 283 22.21 5.48 -0.56
C GLY A 283 21.00 4.86 -1.27
N ALA A 284 19.81 5.36 -0.91
CA ALA A 284 18.51 4.92 -1.40
C ALA A 284 18.48 4.79 -2.95
N GLY A 285 18.53 3.55 -3.44
CA GLY A 285 18.37 3.21 -4.86
C GLY A 285 19.66 3.15 -5.70
N LYS A 286 20.86 3.14 -5.09
CA LYS A 286 22.14 3.11 -5.83
C LYS A 286 23.10 1.98 -5.49
N ALA A 287 22.75 1.06 -4.60
CA ALA A 287 23.58 -0.12 -4.37
C ALA A 287 23.72 -0.91 -5.68
N ARG A 288 24.88 -1.54 -5.91
CA ARG A 288 25.23 -2.31 -7.11
C ARG A 288 25.90 -3.59 -6.64
N ILE A 289 25.56 -4.73 -7.22
CA ILE A 289 26.29 -5.97 -6.93
C ILE A 289 27.58 -5.94 -7.75
N CYS A 290 28.72 -6.13 -7.09
CA CYS A 290 30.01 -6.28 -7.72
C CYS A 290 30.20 -7.73 -8.14
N LEU A 291 30.52 -7.92 -9.41
CA LEU A 291 30.80 -9.20 -10.03
C LEU A 291 32.25 -9.17 -10.52
N ASP A 292 33.08 -10.07 -10.00
CA ASP A 292 34.43 -10.25 -10.52
C ASP A 292 34.35 -11.14 -11.76
N THR A 293 34.87 -10.63 -12.87
CA THR A 293 34.92 -11.34 -14.16
C THR A 293 36.36 -11.45 -14.65
N SER A 294 36.61 -12.29 -15.65
CA SER A 294 37.93 -12.38 -16.29
C SER A 294 38.38 -11.06 -16.94
N THR A 295 37.45 -10.16 -17.25
CA THR A 295 37.71 -8.82 -17.79
C THR A 295 37.87 -7.73 -16.74
N GLY A 296 37.75 -8.08 -15.46
CA GLY A 296 37.74 -7.13 -14.35
C GLY A 296 36.37 -7.02 -13.65
N PRO A 297 36.25 -6.14 -12.65
CA PRO A 297 35.03 -5.99 -11.88
C PRO A 297 33.92 -5.32 -12.71
N VAL A 298 32.74 -5.91 -12.69
CA VAL A 298 31.53 -5.46 -13.38
C VAL A 298 30.45 -5.18 -12.34
N GLN A 299 29.65 -4.12 -12.55
CA GLN A 299 28.58 -3.77 -11.62
C GLN A 299 27.21 -4.11 -12.19
N LEU A 300 26.49 -4.97 -11.47
CA LEU A 300 25.11 -5.33 -11.77
C LEU A 300 24.15 -4.50 -10.91
N HIS A 301 23.31 -3.71 -11.56
CA HIS A 301 22.25 -2.96 -10.90
C HIS A 301 21.05 -3.84 -10.66
N VAL A 302 20.95 -4.38 -9.46
CA VAL A 302 19.79 -5.17 -9.02
C VAL A 302 18.75 -4.27 -8.35
N ARG A 303 17.49 -4.65 -8.48
CA ARG A 303 16.36 -3.98 -7.87
C ARG A 303 16.09 -4.61 -6.50
N GLY A 304 16.28 -3.83 -5.43
CA GLY A 304 16.09 -4.27 -4.06
C GLY A 304 17.28 -3.95 -3.16
N ASP A 305 17.33 -4.61 -2.01
CA ASP A 305 18.40 -4.49 -1.04
C ASP A 305 19.57 -5.41 -1.44
N ASN A 306 20.55 -4.86 -2.15
CA ASN A 306 21.64 -5.64 -2.74
C ASN A 306 22.56 -6.27 -1.70
N ALA A 307 22.67 -5.68 -0.51
CA ALA A 307 23.36 -6.30 0.61
C ALA A 307 22.74 -7.65 0.94
N ARG A 308 21.40 -7.76 0.94
CA ARG A 308 20.72 -9.05 1.20
C ARG A 308 21.05 -10.10 0.15
N TYR A 309 21.12 -9.72 -1.12
CA TYR A 309 21.50 -10.67 -2.16
C TYR A 309 22.93 -11.16 -1.98
N VAL A 310 23.87 -10.26 -1.68
CA VAL A 310 25.28 -10.62 -1.47
C VAL A 310 25.48 -11.43 -0.18
N ASP A 311 24.87 -11.03 0.92
CA ASP A 311 24.95 -11.75 2.20
C ASP A 311 24.35 -13.15 2.12
N THR A 312 23.31 -13.32 1.29
CA THR A 312 22.64 -14.60 1.10
C THR A 312 23.36 -15.49 0.10
N ALA A 313 23.83 -14.93 -1.02
CA ALA A 313 24.49 -15.69 -2.07
C ALA A 313 25.97 -15.96 -1.77
N GLY A 314 26.61 -15.15 -0.93
CA GLY A 314 28.04 -15.19 -0.67
C GLY A 314 28.87 -15.01 -1.95
N SER A 315 30.04 -15.65 -2.01
CA SER A 315 30.90 -15.68 -3.19
C SER A 315 30.38 -16.62 -4.28
N ALA A 316 29.08 -16.57 -4.58
CA ALA A 316 28.45 -17.43 -5.57
C ALA A 316 29.08 -17.22 -6.95
N GLU A 317 29.45 -18.32 -7.59
CA GLU A 317 29.85 -18.32 -8.99
C GLU A 317 28.66 -18.55 -9.91
N GLY A 318 28.77 -17.99 -11.11
CA GLY A 318 27.72 -18.09 -12.11
C GLY A 318 28.08 -17.40 -13.41
N HIS A 319 27.04 -17.10 -14.18
CA HIS A 319 27.13 -16.47 -15.48
C HIS A 319 26.33 -15.16 -15.46
N LEU A 320 26.99 -14.07 -15.83
CA LEU A 320 26.33 -12.84 -16.22
C LEU A 320 25.86 -12.99 -17.66
N VAL A 321 24.55 -12.86 -17.88
CA VAL A 321 23.89 -13.05 -19.18
C VAL A 321 23.17 -11.77 -19.56
N TRP A 322 23.43 -11.24 -20.75
CA TRP A 322 22.72 -10.08 -21.28
C TRP A 322 22.49 -10.21 -22.79
N VAL A 323 21.51 -9.49 -23.34
CA VAL A 323 21.33 -9.40 -24.79
C VAL A 323 21.96 -8.07 -25.23
N PRO A 324 23.01 -8.08 -26.06
CA PRO A 324 23.64 -6.86 -26.53
C PRO A 324 22.64 -6.00 -27.28
N ASP A 325 22.74 -4.68 -27.11
CA ASP A 325 21.92 -3.67 -27.81
C ASP A 325 20.40 -3.71 -27.50
N HIS A 326 19.93 -4.69 -26.72
CA HIS A 326 18.55 -4.79 -26.29
C HIS A 326 18.28 -3.78 -25.17
N ASN A 327 17.34 -2.86 -25.40
CA ASN A 327 17.00 -1.75 -24.49
C ASN A 327 18.08 -0.66 -24.32
N ARG A 328 19.05 -0.52 -25.25
CA ARG A 328 20.03 0.60 -25.27
C ARG A 328 19.37 1.99 -25.17
N HIS A 329 18.17 2.12 -25.71
CA HIS A 329 17.36 3.36 -25.70
C HIS A 329 16.56 3.54 -24.40
N GLY A 330 17.22 3.40 -23.24
CA GLY A 330 16.62 3.40 -21.90
C GLY A 330 15.40 4.31 -21.69
N GLY A 331 14.46 3.85 -20.86
CA GLY A 331 13.27 4.60 -20.49
C GLY A 331 13.57 5.94 -19.82
N ARG A 332 12.55 6.80 -19.74
CA ARG A 332 12.59 8.24 -19.36
C ARG A 332 13.14 8.57 -17.95
N LYS A 333 13.67 7.61 -17.17
CA LYS A 333 13.93 7.74 -15.72
C LYS A 333 15.33 7.31 -15.23
N GLY A 334 16.32 7.06 -16.10
CA GLY A 334 17.68 6.76 -15.61
C GLY A 334 18.71 6.44 -16.69
N PRO A 335 20.00 6.32 -16.32
CA PRO A 335 21.08 6.07 -17.28
C PRO A 335 20.81 4.80 -18.07
N HIS A 336 21.14 4.83 -19.36
CA HIS A 336 21.06 3.73 -20.32
C HIS A 336 21.57 2.44 -19.66
N ARG A 337 20.71 1.45 -19.39
CA ARG A 337 21.12 0.17 -18.81
C ARG A 337 20.60 -0.95 -19.68
N THR A 338 21.49 -1.87 -20.00
CA THR A 338 21.16 -3.07 -20.76
C THR A 338 20.64 -4.11 -19.78
N GLY A 339 19.47 -4.68 -20.05
CA GLY A 339 18.88 -5.69 -19.17
C GLY A 339 19.82 -6.89 -19.06
N ALA A 340 20.17 -7.26 -17.83
CA ALA A 340 21.12 -8.33 -17.56
C ALA A 340 20.61 -9.24 -16.44
N VAL A 341 21.07 -10.48 -16.41
CA VAL A 341 20.72 -11.47 -15.38
C VAL A 341 21.98 -12.16 -14.92
N PHE A 342 22.19 -12.24 -13.62
CA PHE A 342 23.19 -13.13 -13.05
C PHE A 342 22.52 -14.47 -12.75
N VAL A 343 23.02 -15.54 -13.35
CA VAL A 343 22.55 -16.92 -13.13
C VAL A 343 23.62 -17.65 -12.34
N SER A 344 23.31 -18.03 -11.11
CA SER A 344 24.23 -18.84 -10.29
C SER A 344 24.29 -20.27 -10.81
N ASP A 345 25.45 -20.90 -10.65
CA ASP A 345 25.61 -22.33 -10.89
C ASP A 345 24.71 -23.19 -10.01
N ALA A 346 24.26 -22.66 -8.88
CA ALA A 346 23.28 -23.30 -8.02
C ALA A 346 21.87 -23.36 -8.64
N GLY A 347 21.62 -22.75 -9.80
CA GLY A 347 20.35 -22.87 -10.53
C GLY A 347 19.31 -21.78 -10.22
N TRP A 348 19.68 -20.77 -9.43
CA TRP A 348 18.87 -19.55 -9.24
C TRP A 348 19.40 -18.38 -10.07
N PHE A 349 18.58 -17.34 -10.26
CA PHE A 349 19.01 -16.12 -10.95
C PHE A 349 18.55 -14.84 -10.26
N ILE A 350 19.31 -13.76 -10.48
CA ILE A 350 19.02 -12.40 -10.03
C ILE A 350 18.94 -11.49 -11.26
N PRO A 351 17.75 -10.90 -11.55
CA PRO A 351 17.62 -9.94 -12.64
C PRO A 351 18.14 -8.56 -12.23
N GLY A 352 18.79 -7.87 -13.17
CA GLY A 352 19.33 -6.54 -12.98
C GLY A 352 19.54 -5.79 -14.30
N GLY A 353 20.38 -4.77 -14.24
CA GLY A 353 20.82 -4.00 -15.40
C GLY A 353 22.32 -3.77 -15.38
N LEU A 354 22.94 -3.90 -16.54
CA LEU A 354 24.36 -3.61 -16.76
C LEU A 354 24.50 -2.16 -17.26
N ALA A 355 25.46 -1.41 -16.71
CA ALA A 355 25.77 -0.08 -17.24
C ALA A 355 26.54 -0.18 -18.57
N PRO A 356 26.41 0.80 -19.49
CA PRO A 356 26.97 0.71 -20.85
C PRO A 356 28.50 0.65 -20.84
N GLU A 357 29.12 1.31 -19.86
CA GLU A 357 30.56 1.32 -19.63
C GLU A 357 31.16 -0.06 -19.38
N TYR A 358 30.36 -0.99 -18.82
CA TYR A 358 30.79 -2.38 -18.61
C TYR A 358 30.37 -3.29 -19.78
N GLU A 359 29.37 -2.90 -20.57
CA GLU A 359 28.84 -3.72 -21.65
C GLU A 359 29.87 -3.96 -22.75
N GLU A 360 30.59 -2.91 -23.18
CA GLU A 360 31.57 -3.02 -24.26
C GLU A 360 32.77 -3.90 -23.87
N SER A 361 33.30 -3.69 -22.66
CA SER A 361 34.40 -4.49 -22.11
C SER A 361 33.99 -5.94 -21.89
N ALA A 362 32.78 -6.18 -21.34
CA ALA A 362 32.27 -7.53 -21.12
C ALA A 362 31.94 -8.26 -22.43
N ARG A 363 31.52 -7.53 -23.48
CA ARG A 363 31.19 -8.11 -24.80
C ARG A 363 32.40 -8.70 -25.50
N ALA A 364 33.58 -8.10 -25.34
CA ALA A 364 34.81 -8.59 -25.97
C ALA A 364 35.26 -9.97 -25.43
N ALA A 365 34.86 -10.34 -24.20
CA ALA A 365 35.20 -11.61 -23.57
C ALA A 365 33.98 -12.52 -23.35
N ALA A 366 32.83 -12.17 -23.91
CA ALA A 366 31.62 -12.95 -23.77
C ALA A 366 31.67 -14.18 -24.67
N ASP A 367 31.36 -15.34 -24.11
CA ASP A 367 31.16 -16.58 -24.85
C ASP A 367 29.70 -16.68 -25.33
N HIS A 368 29.47 -17.61 -26.26
CA HIS A 368 28.13 -18.07 -26.64
C HIS A 368 27.96 -19.49 -26.15
N VAL A 369 27.09 -19.68 -25.16
CA VAL A 369 26.87 -20.97 -24.52
C VAL A 369 25.45 -21.44 -24.79
N GLY A 370 25.30 -22.72 -25.14
CA GLY A 370 23.98 -23.33 -25.33
C GLY A 370 23.13 -23.31 -24.05
N SER A 371 21.82 -23.19 -24.20
CA SER A 371 20.88 -23.11 -23.07
C SER A 371 20.03 -24.38 -22.92
N THR A 372 20.04 -24.98 -21.72
CA THR A 372 19.29 -26.19 -21.34
C THR A 372 18.71 -26.09 -19.91
N GLY A 373 17.48 -26.59 -19.71
CA GLY A 373 16.79 -26.65 -18.41
C GLY A 373 16.12 -25.33 -17.97
N GLU A 374 15.67 -25.25 -16.72
CA GLU A 374 15.05 -24.04 -16.13
C GLU A 374 15.84 -23.49 -14.92
N SER A 375 15.83 -22.19 -14.68
CA SER A 375 16.33 -21.58 -13.44
C SER A 375 15.23 -20.80 -12.73
N GLN A 376 15.32 -20.75 -11.40
CA GLN A 376 14.32 -20.11 -10.56
C GLN A 376 14.79 -18.74 -10.09
N LEU A 377 13.89 -17.77 -10.05
CA LEU A 377 14.17 -16.46 -9.47
C LEU A 377 14.53 -16.61 -7.99
N LEU A 378 15.65 -16.01 -7.57
CA LEU A 378 15.96 -15.82 -6.16
C LEU A 378 15.05 -14.71 -5.59
N ASP A 379 13.87 -15.10 -5.12
CA ASP A 379 12.85 -14.19 -4.60
C ASP A 379 12.95 -14.07 -3.06
N LEU A 380 13.81 -13.17 -2.60
CA LEU A 380 14.01 -12.91 -1.16
C LEU A 380 12.78 -12.29 -0.49
N ASP A 381 11.92 -11.61 -1.25
CA ASP A 381 10.69 -11.01 -0.75
C ASP A 381 9.59 -12.05 -0.47
N GLY A 382 9.75 -13.27 -0.98
CA GLY A 382 8.85 -14.39 -0.68
C GLY A 382 8.80 -14.75 0.81
N GLY A 383 9.85 -14.45 1.59
CA GLY A 383 9.93 -14.71 3.02
C GLY A 383 9.44 -13.58 3.92
N TRP A 384 8.81 -12.53 3.38
CA TRP A 384 8.56 -11.27 4.09
C TRP A 384 7.90 -11.42 5.47
N ILE A 385 6.94 -12.35 5.65
CA ILE A 385 6.28 -12.55 6.96
C ILE A 385 7.28 -12.94 8.05
N LEU A 386 8.27 -13.75 7.67
CA LEU A 386 9.30 -14.24 8.58
C LEU A 386 10.45 -13.24 8.74
N SER A 387 10.75 -12.44 7.71
CA SER A 387 11.88 -11.51 7.70
C SER A 387 11.54 -10.06 8.14
N ILE A 388 10.26 -9.68 8.23
CA ILE A 388 9.85 -8.38 8.78
C ILE A 388 10.45 -8.19 10.19
N PRO A 389 10.77 -6.99 10.70
CA PRO A 389 11.15 -6.82 12.11
C PRO A 389 10.00 -7.08 13.11
N ASN A 390 10.26 -7.67 14.29
CA ASN A 390 9.23 -7.96 15.31
C ASN A 390 8.41 -6.70 15.69
N ARG A 391 9.11 -5.57 15.83
CA ARG A 391 8.50 -4.28 16.14
C ARG A 391 7.53 -3.83 15.04
N LEU A 392 7.87 -4.03 13.76
CA LEU A 392 6.98 -3.72 12.63
C LEU A 392 5.72 -4.58 12.66
N MET A 393 5.86 -5.88 12.95
CA MET A 393 4.72 -6.78 13.08
C MET A 393 3.75 -6.32 14.20
N ASN A 394 4.28 -5.90 15.35
CA ASN A 394 3.46 -5.36 16.43
C ASN A 394 2.76 -4.05 16.05
N VAL A 395 3.42 -3.18 15.29
CA VAL A 395 2.81 -1.94 14.76
C VAL A 395 1.69 -2.26 13.77
N LEU A 396 1.87 -3.25 12.88
CA LEU A 396 0.83 -3.69 11.96
C LEU A 396 -0.38 -4.30 12.68
N LEU A 397 -0.14 -5.07 13.75
CA LEU A 397 -1.22 -5.57 14.62
C LEU A 397 -1.99 -4.43 15.30
N LEU A 398 -1.27 -3.48 15.89
CA LEU A 398 -1.89 -2.32 16.53
C LEU A 398 -2.70 -1.49 15.53
N TRP A 399 -2.16 -1.27 14.34
CA TRP A 399 -2.88 -0.61 13.25
C TRP A 399 -4.15 -1.37 12.86
N THR A 400 -4.08 -2.70 12.76
CA THR A 400 -5.25 -3.51 12.41
C THR A 400 -6.32 -3.41 13.51
N LEU A 401 -5.90 -3.38 14.78
CA LEU A 401 -6.79 -3.14 15.91
C LEU A 401 -7.44 -1.74 15.83
N CYS A 402 -6.69 -0.70 15.44
CA CYS A 402 -7.24 0.63 15.20
C CYS A 402 -8.29 0.60 14.08
N VAL A 403 -8.03 -0.10 12.97
CA VAL A 403 -9.01 -0.26 11.89
C VAL A 403 -10.27 -0.94 12.40
N VAL A 404 -10.16 -2.05 13.13
CA VAL A 404 -11.33 -2.73 13.73
C VAL A 404 -12.09 -1.77 14.64
N ALA A 405 -11.41 -1.07 15.56
CA ALA A 405 -12.04 -0.13 16.47
C ALA A 405 -12.75 1.02 15.73
N LEU A 406 -12.18 1.50 14.62
CA LEU A 406 -12.78 2.52 13.76
C LEU A 406 -13.97 2.01 12.94
N THR A 407 -14.14 0.70 12.77
CA THR A 407 -15.37 0.14 12.17
C THR A 407 -16.51 -0.01 13.16
N LEU A 408 -16.24 0.04 14.47
CA LEU A 408 -17.26 -0.09 15.50
C LEU A 408 -18.14 1.18 15.60
N PRO A 409 -19.43 1.04 15.97
CA PRO A 409 -20.36 2.14 16.14
C PRO A 409 -20.12 2.88 17.46
N VAL A 410 -18.96 3.52 17.61
CA VAL A 410 -18.63 4.37 18.77
C VAL A 410 -19.13 5.80 18.49
N PRO A 411 -19.91 6.42 19.40
CA PRO A 411 -20.64 7.66 19.13
C PRO A 411 -19.77 8.94 19.07
N SER A 412 -18.51 8.90 19.49
CA SER A 412 -17.66 10.10 19.57
C SER A 412 -16.85 10.34 18.29
N ALA A 413 -17.27 11.32 17.49
CA ALA A 413 -16.55 11.74 16.28
C ALA A 413 -15.08 12.14 16.56
N ALA A 414 -14.82 12.82 17.68
CA ALA A 414 -13.48 13.21 18.10
C ALA A 414 -12.54 12.02 18.32
N TRP A 415 -13.04 10.93 18.93
CA TRP A 415 -12.22 9.73 19.17
C TRP A 415 -11.81 9.07 17.85
N ARG A 416 -12.73 8.97 16.89
CA ARG A 416 -12.48 8.36 15.57
C ARG A 416 -11.39 9.11 14.83
N LEU A 417 -11.46 10.44 14.84
CA LEU A 417 -10.46 11.29 14.22
C LEU A 417 -9.09 11.13 14.90
N VAL A 418 -9.04 11.13 16.23
CA VAL A 418 -7.79 10.93 16.99
C VAL A 418 -7.17 9.57 16.68
N VAL A 419 -7.95 8.49 16.66
CA VAL A 419 -7.45 7.13 16.36
C VAL A 419 -7.02 6.99 14.92
N GLY A 420 -7.77 7.57 13.97
CA GLY A 420 -7.40 7.59 12.55
C GLY A 420 -6.06 8.27 12.32
N ILE A 421 -5.85 9.45 12.95
CA ILE A 421 -4.57 10.17 12.90
C ILE A 421 -3.47 9.37 13.59
N ALA A 422 -3.70 8.90 14.82
CA ALA A 422 -2.69 8.18 15.60
C ALA A 422 -2.24 6.89 14.90
N GLY A 423 -3.17 6.12 14.32
CA GLY A 423 -2.85 4.92 13.55
C GLY A 423 -2.02 5.22 12.30
N THR A 424 -2.31 6.32 11.60
CA THR A 424 -1.59 6.74 10.40
C THR A 424 -0.19 7.26 10.74
N VAL A 425 -0.09 8.17 11.71
CA VAL A 425 1.17 8.77 12.17
C VAL A 425 2.08 7.71 12.78
N GLY A 426 1.53 6.79 13.58
CA GLY A 426 2.30 5.69 14.17
C GLY A 426 2.98 4.83 13.11
N LEU A 427 2.29 4.51 12.02
CA LEU A 427 2.86 3.78 10.88
C LEU A 427 3.89 4.57 10.11
N LEU A 428 3.66 5.87 9.88
CA LEU A 428 4.62 6.74 9.19
C LEU A 428 5.91 6.90 9.99
N VAL A 429 5.80 7.24 11.27
CA VAL A 429 6.95 7.41 12.18
C VAL A 429 7.73 6.11 12.28
N TYR A 430 7.04 4.98 12.43
CA TYR A 430 7.71 3.70 12.52
C TYR A 430 8.33 3.26 11.19
N GLY A 431 7.67 3.49 10.06
CA GLY A 431 8.22 3.25 8.73
C GLY A 431 9.48 4.08 8.47
N LEU A 432 9.47 5.36 8.85
CA LEU A 432 10.63 6.25 8.78
C LEU A 432 11.75 5.76 9.70
N TYR A 433 11.42 5.35 10.93
CA TYR A 433 12.38 4.76 11.85
C TYR A 433 13.04 3.51 11.27
N VAL A 434 12.27 2.61 10.66
CA VAL A 434 12.82 1.41 10.00
C VAL A 434 13.75 1.81 8.86
N ALA A 435 13.33 2.72 7.98
CA ALA A 435 14.15 3.18 6.87
C ALA A 435 15.48 3.77 7.35
N VAL A 436 15.44 4.68 8.34
CA VAL A 436 16.65 5.29 8.92
C VAL A 436 17.53 4.27 9.64
N SER A 437 16.93 3.33 10.38
CA SER A 437 17.69 2.30 11.10
C SER A 437 18.41 1.32 10.18
N GLN A 438 17.82 1.04 9.01
CA GLN A 438 18.45 0.23 7.97
C GLN A 438 19.64 0.98 7.35
N ASP A 439 19.51 2.29 7.12
CA ASP A 439 20.61 3.12 6.64
C ASP A 439 21.79 3.16 7.64
N THR A 440 21.51 3.28 8.94
CA THR A 440 22.58 3.30 9.98
C THR A 440 23.25 1.95 10.17
N ALA A 441 22.52 0.83 10.04
CA ALA A 441 23.10 -0.51 10.12
C ALA A 441 24.08 -0.76 8.96
N GLY A 442 23.71 -0.32 7.75
CA GLY A 442 24.61 -0.39 6.59
C GLY A 442 25.89 0.42 6.77
N GLN A 443 25.85 1.57 7.48
CA GLN A 443 27.02 2.42 7.72
C GLN A 443 28.08 1.82 8.65
N ARG A 444 27.75 0.83 9.48
CA ARG A 444 28.70 0.26 10.47
C ARG A 444 29.60 -0.85 9.93
N GLN A 445 29.49 -1.19 8.64
CA GLN A 445 30.30 -2.22 7.99
C GLN A 445 31.29 -1.66 6.95
N PRO A 446 32.21 -0.72 7.28
CA PRO A 446 33.33 -0.43 6.40
C PRO A 446 34.51 -1.38 6.66
N GLY A 447 34.79 -2.24 5.67
CA GLY A 447 36.13 -2.71 5.32
C GLY A 447 37.02 -3.25 6.43
N SER A 448 36.87 -4.52 6.79
CA SER A 448 37.89 -5.29 7.50
C SER A 448 38.41 -6.44 6.64
N SER A 449 38.83 -6.16 5.41
CA SER A 449 39.47 -7.17 4.56
C SER A 449 40.22 -6.54 3.40
N GLN A 450 41.18 -5.65 3.68
CA GLN A 450 42.28 -5.34 2.76
C GLN A 450 43.40 -4.65 3.54
N GLY A 451 44.47 -5.39 3.86
CA GLY A 451 45.65 -4.81 4.51
C GLY A 451 46.52 -5.77 5.33
N ALA A 452 46.75 -7.00 4.87
CA ALA A 452 47.81 -7.85 5.41
C ALA A 452 48.44 -8.68 4.28
N VAL A 453 49.07 -8.00 3.30
CA VAL A 453 50.08 -8.64 2.46
C VAL A 453 51.41 -8.11 2.93
N GLY A 454 52.19 -9.02 3.50
CA GLY A 454 53.48 -8.74 4.12
C GLY A 454 54.49 -8.14 3.17
N SER A 455 55.25 -7.19 3.69
CA SER A 455 56.59 -6.88 3.24
C SER A 455 57.53 -7.22 4.39
N ALA A 456 58.25 -8.33 4.28
CA ALA A 456 59.48 -8.55 5.02
C ALA A 456 60.63 -8.61 3.99
N PRO A 457 61.72 -7.85 4.17
CA PRO A 457 62.95 -8.06 3.41
C PRO A 457 63.70 -9.33 3.83
#